data_AF-A0A661ZN41-F1
#
_entry.id   AF-A0A661ZN41-F1
#
_cell.length_a   1.000
_cell.length_b   1.000
_cell.length_c   1.000
_cell.angle_alpha   90.00
_cell.angle_beta   90.00
_cell.angle_gamma   90.00
#
_symmetry.space_group_name_H-M   'P 1'
#
loop_
_entity.id
_entity.type
_entity.pdbx_description
1 polymer ?
#
loop_
_entity_poly.entity_id
_entity_poly.type
_entity_poly.pdbx_seq_one_letter_code
_entity_poly.pdbx_strand_id
1 'polypeptide(L)'
;MIECGLLNFLKSFKFKEGYYSLSSILLTLSFCFLLRVKSIEKISRETPGELGKSIGLDRIPEVKTLRNKIALLSINEQSKHWLGRLSNHWMQASTELAGVLYIDGHENPYFGKTNKLPRKYLTRLRLALRATTDYWVNDRIGQPYFSISKSVNTSMIKVIKEEIVPRLEKDIPNQPTEEQLFKDKLLHKFMLVCDREIYSNDFIIDMWKKRIAVCTYKKYVKDKWDEAEFKEYEIENENGKKETIKLAERGILIEGKESEKLPHPQQQVKFIQTDNGTQVKIGYKHTKKKKKLWIREVRKLTESGHQTSIITTNYKLSIVLIGLYMFARWCQENFFKYMMENFGIDFLISYFQSEIDDTTELINPIWREIDKKVRSLNTKLQKLTAKFGKLIIVGDIQETKIEDYQNKKSQLQEDISIYQIELNELKNKRSETSKRITFSELEENDKFKAVYNERKHFIDTIKIIAYRAETALANTIKQYMAKPAEARALLQQIFKSDADFHVDNHNNTMEIRIHYLSTNRDSKVLKKLCKFLNKTETVFPNTNLRIIYKLVSD
;
A
#
# COMPACT_ATOMS: atom_id res chain seq x y z
N MET A 1 7.11 16.51 -16.02
CA MET A 1 6.38 15.40 -16.69
C MET A 1 7.28 14.60 -17.61
N ILE A 2 7.93 15.24 -18.59
CA ILE A 2 8.83 14.57 -19.56
C ILE A 2 9.97 13.83 -18.83
N GLU A 3 10.69 14.52 -17.94
CA GLU A 3 11.73 13.91 -17.07
C GLU A 3 11.22 12.74 -16.20
N CYS A 4 9.92 12.69 -15.90
CA CYS A 4 9.34 11.57 -15.15
C CYS A 4 8.86 10.44 -16.08
N GLY A 5 9.12 10.53 -17.38
CA GLY A 5 8.89 9.50 -18.37
C GLY A 5 7.53 9.55 -19.08
N LEU A 6 6.76 10.65 -19.01
CA LEU A 6 5.43 10.73 -19.67
C LEU A 6 5.48 10.30 -21.15
N LEU A 7 6.53 10.66 -21.87
CA LEU A 7 6.70 10.37 -23.29
C LEU A 7 7.75 9.29 -23.56
N ASN A 8 8.17 8.56 -22.51
CA ASN A 8 9.10 7.45 -22.66
C ASN A 8 8.32 6.18 -23.02
N PHE A 9 8.99 5.29 -23.76
CA PHE A 9 8.48 3.97 -24.11
C PHE A 9 7.14 3.96 -24.87
N LEU A 10 6.81 5.03 -25.61
CA LEU A 10 5.55 5.12 -26.37
C LEU A 10 5.37 4.02 -27.42
N LYS A 11 6.47 3.40 -27.86
CA LYS A 11 6.45 2.20 -28.73
C LYS A 11 5.69 1.00 -28.12
N SER A 12 5.39 1.03 -26.81
CA SER A 12 4.51 0.07 -26.16
C SER A 12 3.06 0.17 -26.63
N PHE A 13 2.67 1.26 -27.30
CA PHE A 13 1.32 1.49 -27.77
C PHE A 13 1.18 1.29 -29.28
N LYS A 14 0.16 0.51 -29.67
CA LYS A 14 -0.38 0.46 -31.03
C LYS A 14 -1.39 1.59 -31.17
N PHE A 15 -0.92 2.74 -31.61
CA PHE A 15 -1.75 3.93 -31.77
C PHE A 15 -1.87 4.31 -33.24
N LYS A 16 -3.11 4.47 -33.72
CA LYS A 16 -3.37 5.06 -35.04
C LYS A 16 -3.37 6.57 -34.92
N GLU A 17 -2.38 7.18 -35.54
CA GLU A 17 -2.27 8.63 -35.64
C GLU A 17 -3.44 9.24 -36.41
N GLY A 18 -3.79 10.45 -36.03
CA GLY A 18 -4.84 11.27 -36.63
C GLY A 18 -4.59 12.72 -36.23
N TYR A 19 -5.65 13.51 -36.06
CA TYR A 19 -5.49 14.89 -35.61
C TYR A 19 -4.73 15.01 -34.28
N TYR A 20 -5.04 14.13 -33.32
CA TYR A 20 -4.36 14.09 -32.04
C TYR A 20 -3.30 12.99 -32.02
N SER A 21 -2.05 13.41 -31.84
CA SER A 21 -0.96 12.47 -31.64
C SER A 21 -1.04 11.75 -30.30
N LEU A 22 -0.35 10.61 -30.15
CA LEU A 22 -0.25 9.96 -28.84
C LEU A 22 0.32 10.91 -27.77
N SER A 23 1.37 11.66 -28.11
CA SER A 23 1.94 12.68 -27.23
C SER A 23 0.90 13.73 -26.83
N SER A 24 0.08 14.21 -27.79
CA SER A 24 -0.97 15.20 -27.52
C SER A 24 -2.06 14.65 -26.57
N ILE A 25 -2.44 13.37 -26.71
CA ILE A 25 -3.38 12.71 -25.78
C ILE A 25 -2.79 12.62 -24.36
N LEU A 26 -1.54 12.21 -24.24
CA LEU A 26 -0.86 12.09 -22.95
C LEU A 26 -0.66 13.45 -22.28
N LEU A 27 -0.25 14.47 -23.05
CA LEU A 27 -0.11 15.84 -22.57
C LEU A 27 -1.45 16.39 -22.08
N THR A 28 -2.52 16.25 -22.88
CA THR A 28 -3.88 16.67 -22.48
C THR A 28 -4.25 16.08 -21.12
N LEU A 29 -4.18 14.76 -20.98
CA LEU A 29 -4.55 14.09 -19.73
C LEU A 29 -3.65 14.53 -18.57
N SER A 30 -2.34 14.66 -18.81
CA SER A 30 -1.39 15.07 -17.79
C SER A 30 -1.65 16.49 -17.26
N PHE A 31 -1.92 17.45 -18.15
CA PHE A 31 -2.18 18.84 -17.79
C PHE A 31 -3.53 18.95 -17.07
N CYS A 32 -4.56 18.28 -17.57
CA CYS A 32 -5.85 18.19 -16.87
C CYS A 32 -5.68 17.66 -15.44
N PHE A 33 -4.89 16.61 -15.23
CA PHE A 33 -4.65 16.09 -13.88
C PHE A 33 -3.84 17.04 -12.98
N LEU A 34 -2.83 17.75 -13.53
CA LEU A 34 -2.11 18.79 -12.79
C LEU A 34 -3.05 19.95 -12.41
N LEU A 35 -4.01 20.30 -13.27
CA LEU A 35 -5.07 21.29 -13.01
C LEU A 35 -6.17 20.80 -12.07
N ARG A 36 -6.08 19.57 -11.55
CA ARG A 36 -7.06 18.93 -10.65
C ARG A 36 -8.40 18.60 -11.34
N VAL A 37 -8.38 18.40 -12.65
CA VAL A 37 -9.48 17.80 -13.41
C VAL A 37 -9.45 16.28 -13.23
N LYS A 38 -10.03 15.80 -12.12
CA LYS A 38 -9.88 14.42 -11.61
C LYS A 38 -10.56 13.33 -12.47
N SER A 39 -11.48 13.69 -13.35
CA SER A 39 -12.21 12.74 -14.22
C SER A 39 -12.26 13.24 -15.66
N ILE A 40 -12.31 12.29 -16.60
CA ILE A 40 -12.34 12.58 -18.04
C ILE A 40 -13.58 13.40 -18.40
N GLU A 41 -14.70 13.15 -17.72
CA GLU A 41 -15.97 13.85 -17.91
C GLU A 41 -15.88 15.33 -17.59
N LYS A 42 -15.01 15.72 -16.65
CA LYS A 42 -14.86 17.11 -16.24
C LYS A 42 -14.00 17.93 -17.21
N ILE A 43 -13.30 17.29 -18.14
CA ILE A 43 -12.49 17.97 -19.16
C ILE A 43 -13.38 18.84 -20.06
N SER A 44 -14.67 18.50 -20.24
CA SER A 44 -15.60 19.35 -21.00
C SER A 44 -15.92 20.70 -20.34
N ARG A 45 -15.47 20.94 -19.10
CA ARG A 45 -15.63 22.21 -18.39
C ARG A 45 -14.44 23.14 -18.57
N GLU A 46 -13.34 22.64 -19.12
CA GLU A 46 -12.15 23.42 -19.40
C GLU A 46 -12.26 24.11 -20.76
N THR A 47 -11.58 25.23 -20.94
CA THR A 47 -11.54 25.96 -22.21
C THR A 47 -10.70 25.20 -23.23
N PRO A 48 -11.30 24.59 -24.27
CA PRO A 48 -10.57 23.66 -25.12
C PRO A 48 -9.45 24.33 -25.92
N GLY A 49 -9.66 25.57 -26.34
CA GLY A 49 -8.70 26.35 -27.12
C GLY A 49 -7.46 26.74 -26.31
N GLU A 50 -7.64 27.27 -25.10
CA GLU A 50 -6.51 27.67 -24.24
C GLU A 50 -5.65 26.45 -23.84
N LEU A 51 -6.27 25.35 -23.43
CA LEU A 51 -5.52 24.11 -23.18
C LEU A 51 -4.93 23.52 -24.46
N GLY A 52 -5.57 23.72 -25.62
CA GLY A 52 -5.04 23.32 -26.92
C GLY A 52 -3.68 23.96 -27.20
N LYS A 53 -3.58 25.28 -26.99
CA LYS A 53 -2.32 26.03 -27.19
C LYS A 53 -1.18 25.44 -26.35
N SER A 54 -1.47 25.05 -25.10
CA SER A 54 -0.46 24.45 -24.20
C SER A 54 0.11 23.12 -24.69
N ILE A 55 -0.62 22.38 -25.53
CA ILE A 55 -0.17 21.12 -26.16
C ILE A 55 0.25 21.30 -27.62
N GLY A 56 0.36 22.54 -28.10
CA GLY A 56 0.77 22.87 -29.46
C GLY A 56 -0.31 22.63 -30.52
N LEU A 57 -1.59 22.67 -30.14
CA LEU A 57 -2.75 22.49 -31.04
C LEU A 57 -3.74 23.65 -30.91
N ASP A 58 -4.72 23.74 -31.80
CA ASP A 58 -5.81 24.72 -31.71
C ASP A 58 -6.79 24.40 -30.55
N ARG A 59 -6.92 23.13 -30.16
CA ARG A 59 -7.82 22.65 -29.11
C ARG A 59 -7.41 21.29 -28.54
N ILE A 60 -7.91 20.96 -27.35
CA ILE A 60 -7.82 19.61 -26.77
C ILE A 60 -8.91 18.66 -27.33
N PRO A 61 -8.70 17.33 -27.26
CA PRO A 61 -9.71 16.37 -27.66
C PRO A 61 -10.97 16.40 -26.78
N GLU A 62 -12.13 16.27 -27.42
CA GLU A 62 -13.40 16.07 -26.73
C GLU A 62 -13.42 14.80 -25.87
N VAL A 63 -14.29 14.76 -24.86
CA VAL A 63 -14.47 13.62 -23.95
C VAL A 63 -14.71 12.30 -24.70
N LYS A 64 -15.52 12.32 -25.77
CA LYS A 64 -15.78 11.12 -26.59
C LYS A 64 -14.50 10.63 -27.27
N THR A 65 -13.71 11.54 -27.82
CA THR A 65 -12.41 11.24 -28.44
C THR A 65 -11.43 10.66 -27.43
N LEU A 66 -11.30 11.30 -26.26
CA LEU A 66 -10.43 10.79 -25.19
C LEU A 66 -10.83 9.39 -24.75
N ARG A 67 -12.13 9.12 -24.52
CA ARG A 67 -12.61 7.78 -24.14
C ARG A 67 -12.26 6.72 -25.19
N ASN A 68 -12.43 7.02 -26.47
CA ASN A 68 -12.10 6.10 -27.56
C ASN A 68 -10.59 5.84 -27.63
N LYS A 69 -9.76 6.88 -27.50
CA LYS A 69 -8.30 6.75 -27.51
C LYS A 69 -7.79 5.98 -26.28
N ILE A 70 -8.33 6.26 -25.09
CA ILE A 70 -8.01 5.51 -23.86
C ILE A 70 -8.39 4.05 -24.01
N ALA A 71 -9.57 3.75 -24.57
CA ALA A 71 -9.99 2.38 -24.81
C ALA A 71 -8.97 1.66 -25.71
N LEU A 72 -8.53 2.27 -26.81
CA LEU A 72 -7.50 1.71 -27.70
C LEU A 72 -6.16 1.47 -26.98
N LEU A 73 -5.72 2.44 -26.19
CA LEU A 73 -4.45 2.39 -25.45
C LEU A 73 -4.45 1.40 -24.30
N SER A 74 -5.63 0.91 -23.89
CA SER A 74 -5.81 -0.03 -22.78
C SER A 74 -6.04 -1.48 -23.23
N ILE A 75 -5.97 -1.77 -24.53
CA ILE A 75 -6.14 -3.13 -25.06
C ILE A 75 -4.84 -3.93 -24.87
N ASN A 76 -4.92 -5.26 -24.73
CA ASN A 76 -3.78 -6.19 -24.73
C ASN A 76 -2.65 -5.82 -23.76
N GLU A 77 -2.99 -5.40 -22.54
CA GLU A 77 -2.02 -5.08 -21.47
C GLU A 77 -0.98 -3.98 -21.82
N GLN A 78 -1.22 -3.18 -22.88
CA GLN A 78 -0.27 -2.13 -23.32
C GLN A 78 0.10 -1.16 -22.19
N SER A 79 -0.90 -0.75 -21.40
CA SER A 79 -0.72 0.11 -20.22
C SER A 79 0.17 -0.52 -19.15
N LYS A 80 -0.01 -1.81 -18.88
CA LYS A 80 0.77 -2.57 -17.90
C LYS A 80 2.23 -2.72 -18.37
N HIS A 81 2.46 -2.95 -19.66
CA HIS A 81 3.80 -2.97 -20.24
C HIS A 81 4.48 -1.60 -20.16
N TRP A 82 3.75 -0.52 -20.44
CA TRP A 82 4.25 0.84 -20.33
C TRP A 82 4.66 1.19 -18.88
N LEU A 83 3.79 0.94 -17.90
CA LEU A 83 4.10 1.11 -16.49
C LEU A 83 5.25 0.21 -16.03
N GLY A 84 5.36 -1.01 -16.57
CA GLY A 84 6.49 -1.91 -16.34
C GLY A 84 7.83 -1.26 -16.68
N ARG A 85 7.94 -0.70 -17.89
CA ARG A 85 9.16 -0.04 -18.35
C ARG A 85 9.45 1.26 -17.58
N LEU A 86 8.41 2.04 -17.27
CA LEU A 86 8.55 3.24 -16.45
C LEU A 86 9.05 2.94 -15.04
N SER A 87 8.46 1.94 -14.39
CA SER A 87 8.87 1.48 -13.07
C SER A 87 10.35 1.08 -13.06
N ASN A 88 10.79 0.31 -14.06
CA ASN A 88 12.19 -0.09 -14.19
C ASN A 88 13.10 1.13 -14.37
N HIS A 89 12.73 2.06 -15.25
CA HIS A 89 13.45 3.32 -15.45
C HIS A 89 13.57 4.16 -14.18
N TRP A 90 12.49 4.29 -13.39
CA TRP A 90 12.53 5.00 -12.12
C TRP A 90 13.42 4.33 -11.08
N MET A 91 13.40 2.99 -11.00
CA MET A 91 14.28 2.24 -10.10
C MET A 91 15.75 2.40 -10.50
N GLN A 92 16.06 2.41 -11.80
CA GLN A 92 17.41 2.65 -12.32
C GLN A 92 17.89 4.08 -12.06
N ALA A 93 17.02 5.07 -12.21
CA ALA A 93 17.35 6.47 -11.96
C ALA A 93 17.63 6.78 -10.47
N SER A 94 17.20 5.91 -9.55
CA SER A 94 17.38 6.10 -8.10
C SER A 94 17.63 4.76 -7.41
N THR A 95 18.77 4.15 -7.71
CA THR A 95 19.16 2.81 -7.22
C THR A 95 19.15 2.71 -5.69
N GLU A 96 19.54 3.77 -4.98
CA GLU A 96 19.49 3.85 -3.51
C GLU A 96 18.06 3.70 -2.96
N LEU A 97 17.07 4.26 -3.67
CA LEU A 97 15.66 4.21 -3.27
C LEU A 97 14.98 2.90 -3.68
N ALA A 98 15.55 2.16 -4.63
CA ALA A 98 15.04 0.88 -5.10
C ALA A 98 15.40 -0.32 -4.19
N GLY A 99 16.21 -0.12 -3.15
CA GLY A 99 16.60 -1.18 -2.22
C GLY A 99 15.62 -1.43 -1.06
N VAL A 100 14.75 -0.46 -0.74
CA VAL A 100 13.77 -0.54 0.36
C VAL A 100 12.37 -0.15 -0.11
N LEU A 101 11.49 -1.14 -0.14
CA LEU A 101 10.20 -1.08 -0.84
C LEU A 101 9.05 -1.14 0.15
N TYR A 102 8.13 -0.19 0.05
CA TYR A 102 6.96 -0.08 0.91
C TYR A 102 5.76 -0.67 0.20
N ILE A 103 5.03 -1.56 0.86
CA ILE A 103 3.87 -2.24 0.26
C ILE A 103 2.65 -2.06 1.16
N ASP A 104 1.58 -1.52 0.58
CA ASP A 104 0.30 -1.33 1.26
C ASP A 104 -0.88 -1.59 0.32
N GLY A 105 -2.03 -1.95 0.90
CA GLY A 105 -3.29 -2.17 0.20
C GLY A 105 -4.15 -0.91 0.21
N HIS A 106 -4.73 -0.56 -0.94
CA HIS A 106 -5.68 0.53 -1.06
C HIS A 106 -7.02 0.03 -1.60
N GLU A 107 -8.09 0.19 -0.82
CA GLU A 107 -9.44 -0.16 -1.25
C GLU A 107 -10.03 0.91 -2.17
N ASN A 108 -10.42 0.50 -3.38
CA ASN A 108 -11.15 1.33 -4.31
C ASN A 108 -12.64 1.00 -4.24
N PRO A 109 -13.50 1.95 -3.81
CA PRO A 109 -14.93 1.72 -3.79
C PRO A 109 -15.48 1.54 -5.21
N TYR A 110 -16.36 0.57 -5.36
CA TYR A 110 -17.05 0.29 -6.61
C TYR A 110 -18.53 0.70 -6.48
N PHE A 111 -18.93 1.69 -7.26
CA PHE A 111 -20.28 2.26 -7.23
C PHE A 111 -21.23 1.68 -8.29
N GLY A 112 -20.79 0.69 -9.08
CA GLY A 112 -21.64 0.05 -10.07
C GLY A 112 -22.77 -0.77 -9.44
N LYS A 113 -24.00 -0.58 -9.94
CA LYS A 113 -25.20 -1.21 -9.35
C LYS A 113 -25.31 -2.71 -9.66
N THR A 114 -24.94 -3.12 -10.86
CA THR A 114 -25.21 -4.48 -11.39
C THR A 114 -24.25 -5.56 -10.90
N ASN A 115 -22.99 -5.20 -10.57
CA ASN A 115 -21.98 -6.19 -10.20
C ASN A 115 -21.93 -6.44 -8.69
N LYS A 116 -22.04 -7.69 -8.26
CA LYS A 116 -22.06 -8.12 -6.85
C LYS A 116 -20.66 -8.36 -6.25
N LEU A 117 -19.73 -7.42 -6.45
CA LEU A 117 -18.39 -7.53 -5.87
C LEU A 117 -18.41 -7.75 -4.34
N PRO A 118 -17.41 -8.45 -3.77
CA PRO A 118 -17.28 -8.60 -2.34
C PRO A 118 -17.25 -7.26 -1.61
N ARG A 119 -17.91 -7.19 -0.45
CA ARG A 119 -17.84 -6.02 0.44
C ARG A 119 -16.52 -6.03 1.22
N LYS A 120 -15.89 -4.86 1.33
CA LYS A 120 -14.73 -4.58 2.16
C LYS A 120 -15.05 -3.41 3.09
N TYR A 121 -14.43 -3.39 4.27
CA TYR A 121 -14.56 -2.27 5.18
C TYR A 121 -13.57 -1.19 4.77
N LEU A 122 -14.06 -0.04 4.32
CA LEU A 122 -13.24 1.10 3.96
C LEU A 122 -13.04 1.96 5.21
N THR A 123 -11.88 1.83 5.86
CA THR A 123 -11.56 2.53 7.10
C THR A 123 -11.80 4.04 7.01
N ARG A 124 -11.48 4.65 5.86
CA ARG A 124 -11.66 6.10 5.61
C ARG A 124 -13.11 6.55 5.60
N LEU A 125 -14.03 5.70 5.14
CA LEU A 125 -15.47 6.00 5.10
C LEU A 125 -16.21 5.42 6.31
N ARG A 126 -15.55 4.55 7.08
CA ARG A 126 -16.15 3.74 8.16
C ARG A 126 -17.36 2.91 7.69
N LEU A 127 -17.37 2.50 6.42
CA LEU A 127 -18.46 1.80 5.76
C LEU A 127 -18.00 0.51 5.09
N ALA A 128 -18.89 -0.49 5.06
CA ALA A 128 -18.69 -1.72 4.30
C ALA A 128 -19.28 -1.58 2.89
N LEU A 129 -18.43 -1.33 1.89
CA LEU A 129 -18.81 -1.10 0.49
C LEU A 129 -18.23 -2.18 -0.43
N ARG A 130 -18.81 -2.35 -1.62
CA ARG A 130 -18.21 -3.14 -2.69
C ARG A 130 -16.91 -2.47 -3.11
N ALA A 131 -15.81 -3.22 -3.17
CA ALA A 131 -14.51 -2.64 -3.48
C ALA A 131 -13.52 -3.64 -4.07
N THR A 132 -12.60 -3.13 -4.88
CA THR A 132 -11.37 -3.83 -5.26
C THR A 132 -10.22 -3.37 -4.35
N THR A 133 -9.11 -4.09 -4.32
CA THR A 133 -7.90 -3.64 -3.61
C THR A 133 -6.76 -3.51 -4.59
N ASP A 134 -6.09 -2.38 -4.59
CA ASP A 134 -4.82 -2.18 -5.29
C ASP A 134 -3.68 -2.30 -4.30
N TYR A 135 -2.72 -3.18 -4.56
CA TYR A 135 -1.50 -3.32 -3.76
C TYR A 135 -0.41 -2.45 -4.38
N TRP A 136 -0.06 -1.37 -3.68
CA TRP A 136 0.89 -0.37 -4.17
C TRP A 136 2.29 -0.65 -3.66
N VAL A 137 3.27 -0.40 -4.52
CA VAL A 137 4.70 -0.49 -4.21
C VAL A 137 5.31 0.90 -4.36
N ASN A 138 5.88 1.41 -3.27
CA ASN A 138 6.47 2.74 -3.20
C ASN A 138 7.93 2.66 -2.74
N ASP A 139 8.70 3.70 -3.05
CA ASP A 139 9.98 3.95 -2.39
C ASP A 139 9.78 4.56 -0.98
N ARG A 140 10.90 4.82 -0.29
CA ARG A 140 10.89 5.38 1.07
C ARG A 140 10.35 6.80 1.19
N ILE A 141 10.27 7.55 0.10
CA ILE A 141 9.73 8.92 0.09
C ILE A 141 8.28 8.94 -0.42
N GLY A 142 7.65 7.77 -0.54
CA GLY A 142 6.25 7.61 -0.93
C GLY A 142 6.00 7.77 -2.42
N GLN A 143 7.03 7.79 -3.28
CA GLN A 143 6.80 7.79 -4.72
C GLN A 143 6.44 6.38 -5.20
N PRO A 144 5.31 6.20 -5.92
CA PRO A 144 4.89 4.89 -6.39
C PRO A 144 5.73 4.43 -7.58
N TYR A 145 5.98 3.13 -7.63
CA TYR A 145 6.57 2.42 -8.77
C TYR A 145 5.49 1.75 -9.61
N PHE A 146 4.59 0.99 -8.97
CA PHE A 146 3.46 0.33 -9.63
C PHE A 146 2.42 -0.12 -8.60
N SER A 147 1.28 -0.62 -9.10
CA SER A 147 0.26 -1.29 -8.29
C SER A 147 -0.22 -2.59 -8.94
N ILE A 148 -0.77 -3.49 -8.13
CA ILE A 148 -1.42 -4.73 -8.56
C ILE A 148 -2.86 -4.75 -8.06
N SER A 149 -3.82 -4.68 -8.99
CA SER A 149 -5.25 -4.66 -8.66
C SER A 149 -5.82 -6.07 -8.49
N LYS A 150 -6.59 -6.29 -7.42
CA LYS A 150 -7.33 -7.52 -7.14
C LYS A 150 -8.81 -7.25 -6.90
N SER A 151 -9.64 -7.90 -7.72
CA SER A 151 -11.11 -7.88 -7.59
C SER A 151 -11.62 -8.88 -6.53
N VAL A 152 -10.85 -9.93 -6.26
CA VAL A 152 -11.17 -10.96 -5.27
C VAL A 152 -10.43 -10.67 -3.95
N ASN A 153 -10.95 -11.18 -2.85
CA ASN A 153 -10.29 -11.10 -1.54
C ASN A 153 -9.05 -12.00 -1.50
N THR A 154 -7.94 -11.49 -2.03
CA THR A 154 -6.61 -12.11 -1.94
C THR A 154 -5.85 -11.48 -0.79
N SER A 155 -5.18 -12.28 0.06
CA SER A 155 -4.34 -11.73 1.14
C SER A 155 -3.09 -11.04 0.58
N MET A 156 -2.64 -9.94 1.19
CA MET A 156 -1.42 -9.23 0.82
C MET A 156 -0.19 -10.16 0.70
N ILE A 157 -0.01 -11.09 1.65
CA ILE A 157 1.08 -12.09 1.59
C ILE A 157 1.08 -12.88 0.28
N LYS A 158 -0.10 -13.30 -0.21
CA LYS A 158 -0.23 -14.09 -1.45
C LYS A 158 0.18 -13.25 -2.65
N VAL A 159 -0.33 -12.02 -2.75
CA VAL A 159 0.02 -11.07 -3.83
C VAL A 159 1.51 -10.72 -3.81
N ILE A 160 2.10 -10.53 -2.63
CA ILE A 160 3.53 -10.28 -2.51
C ILE A 160 4.34 -11.46 -3.04
N LYS A 161 4.02 -12.69 -2.63
CA LYS A 161 4.77 -13.90 -3.03
C LYS A 161 4.64 -14.22 -4.52
N GLU A 162 3.43 -14.10 -5.06
CA GLU A 162 3.10 -14.62 -6.40
C GLU A 162 3.31 -13.58 -7.51
N GLU A 163 3.25 -12.28 -7.19
CA GLU A 163 3.25 -11.24 -8.25
C GLU A 163 4.24 -10.10 -7.98
N ILE A 164 4.31 -9.56 -6.76
CA ILE A 164 5.20 -8.43 -6.47
C ILE A 164 6.66 -8.87 -6.44
N VAL A 165 6.99 -9.88 -5.63
CA VAL A 165 8.37 -10.36 -5.49
C VAL A 165 8.97 -10.85 -6.81
N PRO A 166 8.30 -11.70 -7.62
CA PRO A 166 8.85 -12.13 -8.90
C PRO A 166 9.16 -10.96 -9.84
N ARG A 167 8.33 -9.91 -9.81
CA ARG A 167 8.58 -8.69 -10.57
C ARG A 167 9.78 -7.90 -10.02
N LEU A 168 9.85 -7.69 -8.70
CA LEU A 168 10.93 -6.94 -8.06
C LEU A 168 12.29 -7.64 -8.21
N GLU A 169 12.35 -8.96 -8.15
CA GLU A 169 13.57 -9.75 -8.40
C GLU A 169 14.13 -9.50 -9.81
N LYS A 170 13.29 -9.11 -10.77
CA LYS A 170 13.69 -8.74 -12.14
C LYS A 170 13.99 -7.25 -12.29
N ASP A 171 13.15 -6.39 -11.70
CA ASP A 171 13.12 -4.96 -12.00
C ASP A 171 14.12 -4.14 -11.14
N ILE A 172 14.47 -4.60 -9.93
CA ILE A 172 15.38 -3.86 -9.05
C ILE A 172 16.81 -3.95 -9.60
N PRO A 173 17.48 -2.81 -9.88
CA PRO A 173 18.86 -2.79 -10.37
C PRO A 173 19.86 -3.11 -9.27
N ASN A 174 21.09 -3.46 -9.66
CA ASN A 174 22.25 -3.63 -8.76
C ASN A 174 22.01 -4.61 -7.60
N GLN A 175 21.21 -5.65 -7.81
CA GLN A 175 21.04 -6.71 -6.81
C GLN A 175 22.37 -7.44 -6.60
N PRO A 176 22.67 -7.87 -5.36
CA PRO A 176 23.84 -8.69 -5.08
C PRO A 176 23.86 -9.97 -5.90
N THR A 177 25.05 -10.37 -6.35
CA THR A 177 25.26 -11.62 -7.06
C THR A 177 25.09 -12.82 -6.13
N GLU A 178 24.86 -14.01 -6.70
CA GLU A 178 24.76 -15.24 -5.91
C GLU A 178 26.05 -15.52 -5.11
N GLU A 179 27.22 -15.19 -5.65
CA GLU A 179 28.50 -15.31 -4.96
C GLU A 179 28.61 -14.36 -3.76
N GLN A 180 28.17 -13.10 -3.91
CA GLN A 180 28.15 -12.13 -2.83
C GLN A 180 27.20 -12.59 -1.71
N LEU A 181 26.01 -13.08 -2.09
CA LEU A 181 25.07 -13.66 -1.14
C LEU A 181 25.65 -14.91 -0.47
N PHE A 182 26.37 -15.77 -1.20
CA PHE A 182 26.98 -16.96 -0.62
C PHE A 182 28.06 -16.60 0.42
N LYS A 183 28.94 -15.64 0.11
CA LYS A 183 30.00 -15.16 1.00
C LYS A 183 29.43 -14.48 2.25
N ASP A 184 28.38 -13.69 2.10
CA ASP A 184 27.77 -12.95 3.19
C ASP A 184 26.37 -13.47 3.55
N LYS A 185 26.33 -14.24 4.65
CA LYS A 185 25.09 -14.85 5.16
C LYS A 185 24.04 -13.83 5.62
N LEU A 186 24.44 -12.59 5.89
CA LEU A 186 23.58 -11.51 6.39
C LEU A 186 23.15 -10.55 5.26
N LEU A 187 23.76 -10.65 4.08
CA LEU A 187 23.41 -9.88 2.89
C LEU A 187 22.09 -10.37 2.27
N HIS A 188 21.32 -9.42 1.74
CA HIS A 188 20.03 -9.64 1.11
C HIS A 188 19.90 -8.78 -0.15
N LYS A 189 18.98 -9.16 -1.04
CA LYS A 189 18.74 -8.50 -2.34
C LYS A 189 18.10 -7.12 -2.17
N PHE A 190 16.99 -7.07 -1.44
CA PHE A 190 16.22 -5.87 -1.12
C PHE A 190 15.33 -6.11 0.10
N MET A 191 14.79 -5.05 0.68
CA MET A 191 13.95 -5.09 1.87
C MET A 191 12.51 -4.68 1.59
N LEU A 192 11.55 -5.46 2.09
CA LEU A 192 10.13 -5.16 2.10
C LEU A 192 9.72 -4.57 3.44
N VAL A 193 9.04 -3.41 3.41
CA VAL A 193 8.51 -2.72 4.58
C VAL A 193 6.98 -2.69 4.47
N CYS A 194 6.29 -3.27 5.44
CA CYS A 194 4.82 -3.28 5.47
C CYS A 194 4.31 -3.09 6.90
N ASP A 195 3.03 -2.74 7.03
CA ASP A 195 2.34 -2.81 8.31
C ASP A 195 2.18 -4.27 8.79
N ARG A 196 1.46 -4.48 9.90
CA ARG A 196 1.20 -5.78 10.54
C ARG A 196 0.51 -6.80 9.62
N GLU A 197 0.01 -6.41 8.45
CA GLU A 197 -0.72 -7.29 7.53
C GLU A 197 0.10 -8.50 7.06
N ILE A 198 1.41 -8.31 6.90
CA ILE A 198 2.32 -9.38 6.45
C ILE A 198 2.91 -10.22 7.60
N TYR A 199 2.52 -9.95 8.85
CA TYR A 199 3.03 -10.66 10.02
C TYR A 199 2.66 -12.16 9.94
N SER A 200 3.64 -12.98 9.56
CA SER A 200 3.56 -14.43 9.47
C SER A 200 4.97 -15.02 9.50
N ASN A 201 5.24 -15.90 10.47
CA ASN A 201 6.55 -16.55 10.59
C ASN A 201 6.93 -17.30 9.30
N ASP A 202 5.97 -18.00 8.68
CA ASP A 202 6.19 -18.71 7.42
C ASP A 202 6.60 -17.77 6.30
N PHE A 203 5.91 -16.64 6.18
CA PHE A 203 6.20 -15.65 5.14
C PHE A 203 7.60 -15.06 5.33
N ILE A 204 7.94 -14.65 6.55
CA ILE A 204 9.25 -14.06 6.88
C ILE A 204 10.38 -15.06 6.59
N ILE A 205 10.20 -16.33 6.99
CA ILE A 205 11.17 -17.40 6.73
C ILE A 205 11.31 -17.65 5.22
N ASP A 206 10.19 -17.74 4.48
CA ASP A 206 10.21 -17.99 3.05
C ASP A 206 10.86 -16.81 2.27
N MET A 207 10.65 -15.56 2.69
CA MET A 207 11.33 -14.40 2.10
C MET A 207 12.82 -14.41 2.39
N TRP A 208 13.23 -14.74 3.62
CA TRP A 208 14.65 -14.82 3.95
C TRP A 208 15.38 -15.93 3.18
N LYS A 209 14.71 -17.05 2.90
CA LYS A 209 15.25 -18.10 2.02
C LYS A 209 15.56 -17.59 0.60
N LYS A 210 14.75 -16.64 0.10
CA LYS A 210 15.01 -15.93 -1.17
C LYS A 210 16.03 -14.79 -1.04
N ARG A 211 16.61 -14.59 0.14
CA ARG A 211 17.45 -13.44 0.48
C ARG A 211 16.72 -12.11 0.31
N ILE A 212 15.44 -12.06 0.68
CA ILE A 212 14.64 -10.83 0.73
C ILE A 212 14.40 -10.49 2.20
N ALA A 213 14.82 -9.30 2.61
CA ALA A 213 14.60 -8.84 3.97
C ALA A 213 13.15 -8.40 4.14
N VAL A 214 12.59 -8.62 5.32
CA VAL A 214 11.25 -8.17 5.71
C VAL A 214 11.39 -7.28 6.93
N CYS A 215 10.61 -6.21 6.98
CA CYS A 215 10.45 -5.34 8.14
C CYS A 215 8.95 -5.07 8.35
N THR A 216 8.43 -5.45 9.52
CA THR A 216 7.01 -5.30 9.84
C THR A 216 6.79 -5.19 11.34
N TYR A 217 5.65 -4.64 11.75
CA TYR A 217 5.26 -4.63 13.16
C TYR A 217 4.86 -6.03 13.65
N LYS A 218 5.32 -6.40 14.84
CA LYS A 218 4.93 -7.64 15.53
C LYS A 218 3.46 -7.55 15.95
N LYS A 219 2.65 -8.54 15.60
CA LYS A 219 1.27 -8.67 16.14
C LYS A 219 1.30 -9.37 17.50
N TYR A 220 0.34 -9.02 18.35
CA TYR A 220 0.08 -9.67 19.64
C TYR A 220 1.24 -9.59 20.65
N VAL A 221 1.87 -8.43 20.75
CA VAL A 221 2.86 -8.13 21.80
C VAL A 221 2.12 -8.09 23.15
N LYS A 222 2.54 -8.92 24.10
CA LYS A 222 1.95 -8.99 25.45
C LYS A 222 2.94 -8.65 26.55
N ASP A 223 4.22 -8.87 26.28
CA ASP A 223 5.35 -8.59 27.15
C ASP A 223 5.81 -7.13 27.02
N LYS A 224 6.28 -6.55 28.11
CA LYS A 224 7.01 -5.27 28.13
C LYS A 224 8.48 -5.55 28.45
N TRP A 225 9.38 -4.89 27.75
CA TRP A 225 10.81 -4.91 28.09
C TRP A 225 11.10 -3.85 29.15
N ASP A 226 12.20 -4.01 29.87
CA ASP A 226 12.60 -3.03 30.88
C ASP A 226 12.96 -1.70 30.19
N GLU A 227 12.51 -0.58 30.75
CA GLU A 227 12.81 0.75 30.20
C GLU A 227 14.31 1.06 30.23
N ALA A 228 15.06 0.45 31.15
CA ALA A 228 16.52 0.57 31.22
C ALA A 228 17.24 -0.04 29.99
N GLU A 229 16.59 -0.90 29.21
CA GLU A 229 17.17 -1.46 27.98
C GLU A 229 17.15 -0.46 26.81
N PHE A 230 16.35 0.61 26.90
CA PHE A 230 16.16 1.56 25.82
C PHE A 230 17.22 2.65 25.87
N LYS A 231 17.89 2.85 24.73
CA LYS A 231 18.88 3.90 24.53
C LYS A 231 18.31 5.03 23.70
N GLU A 232 18.74 6.25 23.98
CA GLU A 232 18.38 7.43 23.19
C GLU A 232 19.23 7.52 21.92
N TYR A 233 18.57 7.85 20.82
CA TYR A 233 19.18 8.08 19.52
C TYR A 233 18.61 9.37 18.94
N GLU A 234 19.49 10.22 18.41
CA GLU A 234 19.06 11.36 17.61
C GLU A 234 18.70 10.89 16.20
N ILE A 235 17.53 11.33 15.73
CA ILE A 235 17.09 11.16 14.35
C ILE A 235 16.70 12.50 13.75
N GLU A 236 16.80 12.59 12.43
CA GLU A 236 16.27 13.71 11.66
C GLU A 236 14.95 13.28 11.02
N ASN A 237 13.89 14.04 11.27
CA ASN A 237 12.59 13.79 10.65
C ASN A 237 12.56 14.30 9.19
N GLU A 238 11.46 14.04 8.47
CA GLU A 238 11.30 14.42 7.05
C GLU A 238 11.42 15.93 6.77
N ASN A 239 11.32 16.77 7.80
CA ASN A 239 11.43 18.23 7.70
C ASN A 239 12.81 18.76 8.14
N GLY A 240 13.77 17.88 8.38
CA GLY A 240 15.10 18.25 8.84
C GLY A 240 15.20 18.61 10.33
N LYS A 241 14.12 18.38 11.09
CA LYS A 241 14.11 18.65 12.54
C LYS A 241 14.67 17.43 13.27
N LYS A 242 15.62 17.69 14.17
CA LYS A 242 16.16 16.67 15.07
C LYS A 242 15.12 16.29 16.13
N GLU A 243 14.95 14.99 16.33
CA GLU A 243 14.09 14.40 17.34
C GLU A 243 14.84 13.25 18.02
N THR A 244 14.63 13.09 19.32
CA THR A 244 15.23 11.99 20.08
C THR A 244 14.24 10.84 20.16
N ILE A 245 14.70 9.62 19.88
CA ILE A 245 13.91 8.40 20.01
C ILE A 245 14.59 7.39 20.93
N LYS A 246 13.79 6.65 21.69
CA LYS A 246 14.26 5.58 22.58
C LYS A 246 14.06 4.22 21.92
N LEU A 247 15.15 3.51 21.63
CA LEU A 247 15.14 2.20 20.96
C LEU A 247 15.89 1.13 21.77
N ALA A 248 15.38 -0.10 21.72
CA ALA A 248 16.03 -1.30 22.23
C ALA A 248 15.95 -2.44 21.20
N GLU A 249 16.87 -3.39 21.23
CA GLU A 249 16.94 -4.49 20.28
C GLU A 249 17.25 -5.83 20.97
N ARG A 250 16.59 -6.90 20.51
CA ARG A 250 16.89 -8.28 20.88
C ARG A 250 16.86 -9.20 19.66
N GLY A 251 17.60 -10.31 19.73
CA GLY A 251 17.41 -11.44 18.85
C GLY A 251 16.23 -12.29 19.32
N ILE A 252 15.34 -12.69 18.41
CA ILE A 252 14.23 -13.61 18.71
C ILE A 252 14.22 -14.78 17.73
N LEU A 253 13.89 -15.97 18.21
CA LEU A 253 13.72 -17.15 17.38
C LEU A 253 12.26 -17.29 16.96
N ILE A 254 11.98 -17.23 15.66
CA ILE A 254 10.66 -17.52 15.11
C ILE A 254 10.60 -18.95 14.58
N GLU A 255 9.44 -19.58 14.74
CA GLU A 255 9.15 -20.92 14.22
C GLU A 255 8.00 -20.85 13.20
N GLY A 256 8.23 -21.39 12.00
CA GLY A 256 7.21 -21.58 10.97
C GLY A 256 6.47 -22.92 11.12
N LYS A 257 5.60 -23.20 10.16
CA LYS A 257 4.92 -24.48 10.01
C LYS A 257 5.92 -25.61 9.74
N GLU A 258 5.48 -26.79 10.13
CA GLU A 258 6.16 -28.07 9.96
C GLU A 258 6.53 -28.34 8.49
N SER A 259 7.79 -28.69 8.21
CA SER A 259 8.28 -28.95 6.84
C SER A 259 8.23 -30.43 6.44
N GLU A 260 8.84 -31.32 7.23
CA GLU A 260 9.01 -32.76 6.92
C GLU A 260 8.99 -33.60 8.21
N LYS A 261 8.58 -34.89 8.14
CA LYS A 261 8.62 -35.82 9.29
C LYS A 261 10.08 -36.00 9.73
N LEU A 262 10.36 -35.92 11.04
CA LEU A 262 11.69 -36.25 11.56
C LEU A 262 12.04 -37.72 11.25
N PRO A 263 13.32 -38.02 10.95
CA PRO A 263 13.76 -39.39 10.65
C PRO A 263 13.58 -40.33 11.85
N HIS A 264 13.60 -39.81 13.08
CA HIS A 264 13.31 -40.57 14.30
C HIS A 264 12.13 -39.98 15.06
N PRO A 265 11.23 -40.82 15.62
CA PRO A 265 10.10 -40.34 16.40
C PRO A 265 10.56 -39.80 17.75
N GLN A 266 9.97 -38.68 18.19
CA GLN A 266 10.24 -38.13 19.52
C GLN A 266 9.28 -38.71 20.55
N GLN A 267 9.81 -38.93 21.76
CA GLN A 267 9.05 -39.42 22.91
C GLN A 267 8.10 -38.33 23.39
N GLN A 268 6.81 -38.65 23.47
CA GLN A 268 5.77 -37.78 23.98
C GLN A 268 5.13 -38.45 25.19
N VAL A 269 5.26 -37.80 26.35
CA VAL A 269 4.65 -38.25 27.60
C VAL A 269 3.31 -37.53 27.76
N LYS A 270 2.22 -38.30 27.80
CA LYS A 270 0.89 -37.77 28.11
C LYS A 270 0.50 -38.25 29.50
N PHE A 271 0.13 -37.30 30.36
CA PHE A 271 -0.47 -37.56 31.66
C PHE A 271 -1.99 -37.60 31.46
N ILE A 272 -2.60 -38.74 31.72
CA ILE A 272 -4.05 -38.92 31.65
C ILE A 272 -4.52 -39.07 33.11
N GLN A 273 -5.38 -38.16 33.53
CA GLN A 273 -6.08 -38.26 34.82
C GLN A 273 -7.26 -39.21 34.66
N THR A 274 -7.31 -40.25 35.49
CA THR A 274 -8.46 -41.17 35.60
C THR A 274 -8.89 -41.28 37.06
N ASP A 275 -10.08 -41.83 37.29
CA ASP A 275 -10.68 -41.95 38.64
C ASP A 275 -9.81 -42.71 39.65
N ASN A 276 -8.82 -43.48 39.17
CA ASN A 276 -7.86 -44.25 39.98
C ASN A 276 -6.42 -43.68 39.97
N GLY A 277 -6.22 -42.42 39.57
CA GLY A 277 -4.93 -41.71 39.63
C GLY A 277 -4.38 -41.28 38.26
N THR A 278 -3.14 -40.78 38.25
CA THR A 278 -2.51 -40.28 37.00
C THR A 278 -1.80 -41.41 36.26
N GLN A 279 -2.34 -41.83 35.11
CA GLN A 279 -1.66 -42.75 34.20
C GLN A 279 -0.72 -42.01 33.24
N VAL A 280 0.53 -42.45 33.17
CA VAL A 280 1.54 -41.92 32.24
C VAL A 280 1.55 -42.78 30.97
N LYS A 281 1.10 -42.21 29.86
CA LYS A 281 1.16 -42.87 28.54
C LYS A 281 2.34 -42.29 27.74
N ILE A 282 3.35 -43.11 27.51
CA ILE A 282 4.51 -42.77 26.67
C ILE A 282 4.22 -43.23 25.24
N GLY A 283 4.19 -42.29 24.30
CA GLY A 283 4.02 -42.58 22.87
C GLY A 283 5.16 -42.01 22.04
N TYR A 284 5.50 -42.66 20.92
CA TYR A 284 6.50 -42.18 19.98
C TYR A 284 5.80 -41.60 18.76
N LYS A 285 6.05 -40.32 18.44
CA LYS A 285 5.47 -39.67 17.26
C LYS A 285 6.57 -39.10 16.39
N HIS A 286 6.52 -39.36 15.09
CA HIS A 286 7.29 -38.58 14.11
C HIS A 286 6.74 -37.14 14.12
N THR A 287 7.28 -36.31 15.00
CA THR A 287 7.09 -34.87 14.96
C THR A 287 7.75 -34.34 13.69
N LYS A 288 7.17 -33.31 13.08
CA LYS A 288 7.74 -32.73 11.86
C LYS A 288 8.72 -31.63 12.25
N LYS A 289 9.86 -31.53 11.56
CA LYS A 289 10.84 -30.47 11.79
C LYS A 289 10.20 -29.13 11.47
N LYS A 290 10.19 -28.19 12.42
CA LYS A 290 9.74 -26.82 12.15
C LYS A 290 10.86 -26.02 11.53
N LYS A 291 10.53 -25.16 10.56
CA LYS A 291 11.47 -24.14 10.08
C LYS A 291 11.73 -23.15 11.22
N LYS A 292 12.99 -22.85 11.50
CA LYS A 292 13.38 -21.89 12.54
C LYS A 292 14.27 -20.81 11.94
N LEU A 293 14.13 -19.58 12.41
CA LEU A 293 14.97 -18.46 11.99
C LEU A 293 15.13 -17.48 13.16
N TRP A 294 16.37 -17.13 13.46
CA TRP A 294 16.68 -16.01 14.35
C TRP A 294 16.47 -14.72 13.58
N ILE A 295 15.69 -13.79 14.13
CA ILE A 295 15.43 -12.47 13.56
C ILE A 295 15.68 -11.39 14.61
N ARG A 296 15.67 -10.13 14.20
CA ARG A 296 15.82 -8.99 15.09
C ARG A 296 14.44 -8.47 15.49
N GLU A 297 14.23 -8.21 16.78
CA GLU A 297 13.10 -7.44 17.30
C GLU A 297 13.63 -6.09 17.80
N VAL A 298 13.15 -5.01 17.22
CA VAL A 298 13.46 -3.64 17.61
C VAL A 298 12.22 -3.04 18.25
N ARG A 299 12.35 -2.42 19.42
CA ARG A 299 11.24 -1.73 20.10
C ARG A 299 11.50 -0.25 20.19
N LYS A 300 10.48 0.55 19.90
CA LYS A 300 10.42 1.98 20.23
C LYS A 300 9.59 2.19 21.48
N LEU A 301 10.15 2.89 22.46
CA LEU A 301 9.45 3.35 23.66
C LEU A 301 8.91 4.77 23.43
N THR A 302 7.63 4.98 23.73
CA THR A 302 7.01 6.31 23.76
C THR A 302 7.05 6.89 25.16
N GLU A 303 6.84 8.21 25.28
CA GLU A 303 6.70 8.90 26.58
C GLU A 303 5.56 8.33 27.43
N SER A 304 4.51 7.80 26.80
CA SER A 304 3.40 7.12 27.48
C SER A 304 3.72 5.70 28.00
N GLY A 305 4.97 5.24 27.86
CA GLY A 305 5.38 3.88 28.23
C GLY A 305 4.88 2.78 27.28
N HIS A 306 4.37 3.16 26.10
CA HIS A 306 3.97 2.20 25.07
C HIS A 306 5.19 1.73 24.27
N GLN A 307 5.28 0.42 24.05
CA GLN A 307 6.36 -0.19 23.30
C GLN A 307 5.85 -0.70 21.95
N THR A 308 6.30 -0.06 20.87
CA THR A 308 6.00 -0.51 19.51
C THR A 308 7.06 -1.50 19.07
N SER A 309 6.66 -2.75 18.81
CA SER A 309 7.56 -3.83 18.38
C SER A 309 7.60 -3.98 16.86
N ILE A 310 8.81 -3.90 16.33
CA ILE A 310 9.18 -4.11 14.93
C ILE A 310 9.99 -5.40 14.87
N ILE A 311 9.72 -6.25 13.89
CA ILE A 311 10.55 -7.42 13.60
C ILE A 311 11.15 -7.31 12.21
N THR A 312 12.41 -7.75 12.07
CA THR A 312 13.10 -7.69 10.80
C THR A 312 14.11 -8.80 10.57
N THR A 313 14.24 -9.21 9.30
CA THR A 313 15.32 -10.07 8.80
C THR A 313 16.45 -9.28 8.14
N ASN A 314 16.47 -7.95 8.27
CA ASN A 314 17.62 -7.15 7.87
C ASN A 314 18.66 -7.13 9.00
N TYR A 315 19.76 -7.86 8.84
CA TYR A 315 20.80 -7.97 9.87
C TYR A 315 21.91 -6.92 9.75
N LYS A 316 21.91 -6.11 8.69
CA LYS A 316 23.00 -5.18 8.39
C LYS A 316 22.70 -3.74 8.78
N LEU A 317 21.45 -3.31 8.67
CA LEU A 317 21.08 -1.94 9.01
C LEU A 317 21.18 -1.69 10.51
N SER A 318 21.57 -0.47 10.89
CA SER A 318 21.54 -0.05 12.29
C SER A 318 20.11 -0.07 12.84
N ILE A 319 19.98 -0.21 14.17
CA ILE A 319 18.70 -0.13 14.86
C ILE A 319 17.94 1.16 14.53
N VAL A 320 18.68 2.27 14.39
CA VAL A 320 18.14 3.58 14.03
C VAL A 320 17.53 3.56 12.62
N LEU A 321 18.23 2.99 11.64
CA LEU A 321 17.72 2.89 10.27
C LEU A 321 16.49 1.98 10.19
N ILE A 322 16.45 0.87 10.92
CA ILE A 322 15.26 0.01 11.01
C ILE A 322 14.06 0.79 11.55
N GLY A 323 14.26 1.56 12.62
CA GLY A 323 13.24 2.46 13.16
C GLY A 323 12.77 3.48 12.11
N LEU A 324 13.71 4.21 11.52
CA LEU A 324 13.43 5.24 10.51
C LEU A 324 12.63 4.69 9.32
N TYR A 325 13.01 3.55 8.75
CA TYR A 325 12.27 2.94 7.66
C TYR A 325 10.85 2.54 8.08
N MET A 326 10.67 1.96 9.27
CA MET A 326 9.32 1.62 9.75
C MET A 326 8.44 2.84 10.05
N PHE A 327 9.01 3.94 10.53
CA PHE A 327 8.27 5.17 10.80
C PHE A 327 7.91 5.93 9.52
N ALA A 328 8.81 5.93 8.52
CA ALA A 328 8.59 6.52 7.21
C ALA A 328 7.46 5.85 6.42
N ARG A 329 6.96 4.68 6.84
CA ARG A 329 5.81 3.98 6.21
C ARG A 329 4.57 4.86 6.06
N TRP A 330 4.41 5.86 6.93
CA TRP A 330 3.32 6.85 6.83
C TRP A 330 3.32 7.63 5.50
N CYS A 331 4.41 7.61 4.74
CA CYS A 331 4.49 8.20 3.40
C CYS A 331 3.45 7.61 2.43
N GLN A 332 3.07 6.33 2.57
CA GLN A 332 2.04 5.71 1.73
C GLN A 332 0.64 6.26 2.04
N GLU A 333 0.33 6.49 3.32
CA GLU A 333 -0.93 7.12 3.72
C GLU A 333 -1.02 8.56 3.20
N ASN A 334 0.10 9.31 3.30
CA ASN A 334 0.21 10.65 2.73
C ASN A 334 0.04 10.63 1.20
N PHE A 335 0.67 9.68 0.50
CA PHE A 335 0.48 9.47 -0.93
C PHE A 335 -0.99 9.22 -1.27
N PHE A 336 -1.66 8.28 -0.62
CA PHE A 336 -3.06 7.98 -0.91
C PHE A 336 -3.98 9.15 -0.62
N LYS A 337 -3.83 9.79 0.54
CA LYS A 337 -4.62 10.98 0.90
C LYS A 337 -4.46 12.06 -0.18
N TYR A 338 -3.22 12.35 -0.56
CA TYR A 338 -2.93 13.34 -1.58
C TYR A 338 -3.52 12.98 -2.94
N MET A 339 -3.35 11.74 -3.38
CA MET A 339 -3.80 11.26 -4.68
C MET A 339 -5.32 11.17 -4.79
N MET A 340 -6.02 10.81 -3.72
CA MET A 340 -7.48 10.87 -3.68
C MET A 340 -7.95 12.32 -3.76
N GLU A 341 -7.39 13.19 -2.91
CA GLU A 341 -7.81 14.59 -2.80
C GLU A 341 -7.50 15.39 -4.07
N ASN A 342 -6.38 15.15 -4.74
CA ASN A 342 -5.92 15.99 -5.85
C ASN A 342 -6.12 15.35 -7.22
N PHE A 343 -5.96 14.03 -7.32
CA PHE A 343 -5.96 13.31 -8.60
C PHE A 343 -7.15 12.36 -8.78
N GLY A 344 -7.96 12.13 -7.73
CA GLY A 344 -9.08 11.18 -7.76
C GLY A 344 -8.62 9.78 -8.15
N ILE A 345 -7.56 9.27 -7.54
CA ILE A 345 -7.01 7.94 -7.85
C ILE A 345 -8.00 6.80 -7.55
N ASP A 346 -8.94 7.04 -6.63
CA ASP A 346 -10.00 6.12 -6.24
C ASP A 346 -11.26 6.25 -7.10
N PHE A 347 -11.26 7.13 -8.11
CA PHE A 347 -12.39 7.29 -9.01
C PHE A 347 -12.50 6.12 -9.97
N LEU A 348 -13.74 5.65 -10.15
CA LEU A 348 -14.03 4.62 -11.13
C LEU A 348 -13.95 5.20 -12.54
N ILE A 349 -13.04 4.66 -13.36
CA ILE A 349 -12.86 5.08 -14.76
C ILE A 349 -13.84 4.38 -15.70
N SER A 350 -14.20 3.13 -15.40
CA SER A 350 -15.18 2.40 -16.21
C SER A 350 -15.96 1.36 -15.41
N TYR A 351 -17.17 1.08 -15.86
CA TYR A 351 -18.03 0.02 -15.32
C TYR A 351 -17.88 -1.31 -16.06
N PHE A 352 -16.89 -1.43 -16.95
CA PHE A 352 -16.64 -2.67 -17.68
C PHE A 352 -16.27 -3.80 -16.73
N GLN A 353 -16.78 -4.97 -17.06
CA GLN A 353 -16.65 -6.17 -16.25
C GLN A 353 -15.84 -7.19 -17.05
N SER A 354 -15.05 -8.00 -16.35
CA SER A 354 -14.34 -9.13 -16.93
C SER A 354 -14.76 -10.42 -16.22
N GLU A 355 -14.56 -11.54 -16.90
CA GLU A 355 -14.78 -12.85 -16.29
C GLU A 355 -13.70 -13.13 -15.24
N ILE A 356 -14.05 -14.00 -14.30
CA ILE A 356 -13.14 -14.51 -13.28
C ILE A 356 -12.85 -15.93 -13.68
N ASP A 357 -11.56 -16.30 -13.67
CA ASP A 357 -11.16 -17.66 -13.98
C ASP A 357 -11.78 -18.65 -12.98
N ASP A 358 -12.33 -19.75 -13.48
CA ASP A 358 -13.06 -20.73 -12.70
C ASP A 358 -12.21 -21.34 -11.58
N THR A 359 -10.89 -21.41 -11.77
CA THR A 359 -9.94 -21.94 -10.79
C THR A 359 -9.57 -20.94 -9.68
N THR A 360 -10.06 -19.70 -9.76
CA THR A 360 -9.74 -18.65 -8.79
C THR A 360 -10.23 -19.02 -7.39
N GLU A 361 -9.29 -19.29 -6.49
CA GLU A 361 -9.63 -19.57 -5.08
C GLU A 361 -10.18 -18.33 -4.36
N LEU A 362 -11.27 -18.52 -3.62
CA LEU A 362 -11.88 -17.53 -2.75
C LEU A 362 -12.27 -18.12 -1.39
N ILE A 363 -12.46 -17.24 -0.40
CA ILE A 363 -12.96 -17.66 0.92
C ILE A 363 -14.45 -17.95 0.78
N ASN A 364 -14.83 -19.20 1.08
CA ASN A 364 -16.21 -19.68 1.05
C ASN A 364 -17.15 -18.73 1.84
N PRO A 365 -18.20 -18.17 1.20
CA PRO A 365 -19.17 -17.29 1.86
C PRO A 365 -19.82 -17.93 3.09
N ILE A 366 -20.16 -19.22 3.02
CA ILE A 366 -20.79 -19.97 4.11
C ILE A 366 -19.82 -20.05 5.30
N TRP A 367 -18.58 -20.45 5.04
CA TRP A 367 -17.53 -20.49 6.06
C TRP A 367 -17.31 -19.12 6.73
N ARG A 368 -17.35 -18.04 5.93
CA ARG A 368 -17.14 -16.67 6.40
C ARG A 368 -18.25 -16.22 7.35
N GLU A 369 -19.51 -16.53 7.05
CA GLU A 369 -20.63 -16.22 7.93
C GLU A 369 -20.57 -17.02 9.24
N ILE A 370 -20.16 -18.29 9.19
CA ILE A 370 -19.93 -19.09 10.40
C ILE A 370 -18.78 -18.47 11.22
N ASP A 371 -17.64 -18.13 10.61
CA ASP A 371 -16.50 -17.53 11.33
C ASP A 371 -16.88 -16.18 11.96
N LYS A 372 -17.71 -15.38 11.30
CA LYS A 372 -18.25 -14.13 11.84
C LYS A 372 -19.09 -14.37 13.10
N LYS A 373 -19.98 -15.37 13.08
CA LYS A 373 -20.78 -15.77 14.26
C LYS A 373 -19.88 -16.27 15.40
N VAL A 374 -18.89 -17.12 15.10
CA VAL A 374 -17.90 -17.61 16.07
C VAL A 374 -17.15 -16.45 16.73
N ARG A 375 -16.66 -15.47 15.97
CA ARG A 375 -15.96 -14.30 16.53
C ARG A 375 -16.86 -13.44 17.40
N SER A 376 -18.10 -13.22 16.97
CA SER A 376 -19.09 -12.44 17.72
C SER A 376 -19.41 -13.10 19.06
N LEU A 377 -19.73 -14.39 19.06
CA LEU A 377 -20.00 -15.16 20.29
C LEU A 377 -18.78 -15.24 21.20
N ASN A 378 -17.59 -15.49 20.65
CA ASN A 378 -16.37 -15.53 21.45
C ASN A 378 -16.09 -14.19 22.14
N THR A 379 -16.37 -13.07 21.47
CA THR A 379 -16.25 -11.72 22.08
C THR A 379 -17.30 -11.50 23.17
N LYS A 380 -18.54 -11.95 22.97
CA LYS A 380 -19.60 -11.91 24.00
C LYS A 380 -19.20 -12.75 25.22
N LEU A 381 -18.71 -13.97 24.99
CA LEU A 381 -18.25 -14.88 26.03
C LEU A 381 -17.13 -14.24 26.85
N GLN A 382 -16.09 -13.69 26.20
CA GLN A 382 -15.00 -13.00 26.90
C GLN A 382 -15.51 -11.86 27.80
N LYS A 383 -16.50 -11.08 27.33
CA LYS A 383 -17.12 -10.01 28.13
C LYS A 383 -17.90 -10.56 29.32
N LEU A 384 -18.68 -11.62 29.13
CA LEU A 384 -19.45 -12.26 30.20
C LEU A 384 -18.54 -12.93 31.24
N THR A 385 -17.53 -13.68 30.80
CA THR A 385 -16.53 -14.28 31.69
C THR A 385 -15.76 -13.22 32.48
N ALA A 386 -15.41 -12.09 31.85
CA ALA A 386 -14.79 -10.97 32.57
C ALA A 386 -15.73 -10.30 33.59
N LYS A 387 -17.04 -10.19 33.29
CA LYS A 387 -18.04 -9.72 34.26
C LYS A 387 -18.20 -10.68 35.43
N PHE A 388 -18.30 -11.99 35.14
CA PHE A 388 -18.38 -13.03 36.16
C PHE A 388 -17.14 -13.02 37.06
N GLY A 389 -15.93 -12.89 36.50
CA GLY A 389 -14.69 -12.82 37.28
C GLY A 389 -14.53 -11.54 38.11
N LYS A 390 -15.25 -10.45 37.79
CA LYS A 390 -15.30 -9.22 38.60
C LYS A 390 -16.27 -9.30 39.77
N LEU A 391 -17.19 -10.27 39.78
CA LEU A 391 -18.07 -10.53 40.89
C LEU A 391 -17.30 -11.32 41.95
N ILE A 392 -16.60 -10.59 42.82
CA ILE A 392 -15.95 -11.09 44.04
C ILE A 392 -16.62 -10.37 45.20
N ILE A 393 -17.16 -11.12 46.17
CA ILE A 393 -17.68 -10.55 47.42
C ILE A 393 -16.47 -10.11 48.25
N VAL A 394 -16.44 -8.84 48.67
CA VAL A 394 -15.50 -8.33 49.68
C VAL A 394 -16.34 -7.75 50.82
N GLY A 395 -16.25 -8.36 52.00
CA GLY A 395 -16.86 -7.89 53.26
C GLY A 395 -18.22 -8.49 53.64
N ASP A 396 -18.63 -8.26 54.90
CA ASP A 396 -19.92 -8.66 55.48
C ASP A 396 -21.05 -7.81 54.90
N ILE A 397 -22.00 -8.46 54.24
CA ILE A 397 -23.13 -7.81 53.56
C ILE A 397 -24.44 -8.42 54.07
N GLN A 398 -25.47 -7.57 54.23
CA GLN A 398 -26.85 -7.95 54.60
C GLN A 398 -27.43 -9.05 53.69
N GLU A 399 -28.19 -10.00 54.27
CA GLU A 399 -28.78 -11.19 53.61
C GLU A 399 -29.51 -10.89 52.28
N THR A 400 -30.27 -9.80 52.18
CA THR A 400 -31.01 -9.42 50.97
C THR A 400 -30.12 -9.07 49.77
N LYS A 401 -28.91 -8.56 50.01
CA LYS A 401 -27.93 -8.26 48.95
C LYS A 401 -27.13 -9.50 48.53
N ILE A 402 -27.12 -10.56 49.35
CA ILE A 402 -26.47 -11.85 49.04
C ILE A 402 -27.33 -12.62 48.03
N GLU A 403 -28.66 -12.62 48.19
CA GLU A 403 -29.58 -13.32 47.29
C GLU A 403 -29.58 -12.73 45.87
N ASP A 404 -29.66 -11.40 45.74
CA ASP A 404 -29.51 -10.70 44.46
C ASP A 404 -28.16 -10.94 43.78
N TYR A 405 -27.10 -11.06 44.57
CA TYR A 405 -25.76 -11.35 44.09
C TYR A 405 -25.66 -12.79 43.58
N GLN A 406 -26.18 -13.76 44.33
CA GLN A 406 -26.22 -15.17 43.94
C GLN A 406 -27.06 -15.38 42.68
N ASN A 407 -28.22 -14.71 42.56
CA ASN A 407 -29.07 -14.75 41.38
C ASN A 407 -28.36 -14.20 40.13
N LYS A 408 -27.69 -13.04 40.24
CA LYS A 408 -26.90 -12.47 39.12
C LYS A 408 -25.73 -13.36 38.73
N LYS A 409 -25.07 -13.99 39.70
CA LYS A 409 -23.95 -14.90 39.46
C LYS A 409 -24.42 -16.19 38.77
N SER A 410 -25.54 -16.75 39.22
CA SER A 410 -26.17 -17.92 38.62
C SER A 410 -26.59 -17.66 37.17
N GLN A 411 -27.28 -16.53 36.92
CA GLN A 411 -27.69 -16.14 35.57
C GLN A 411 -26.49 -15.98 34.62
N LEU A 412 -25.42 -15.31 35.07
CA LEU A 412 -24.22 -15.16 34.26
C LEU A 412 -23.52 -16.51 33.99
N GLN A 413 -23.56 -17.44 34.94
CA GLN A 413 -22.99 -18.77 34.77
C GLN A 413 -23.80 -19.60 33.76
N GLU A 414 -25.13 -19.54 33.83
CA GLU A 414 -26.04 -20.16 32.86
C GLU A 414 -25.81 -19.62 31.45
N ASP A 415 -25.81 -18.29 31.28
CA ASP A 415 -25.55 -17.60 30.01
C ASP A 415 -24.18 -18.00 29.43
N ILE A 416 -23.14 -18.06 30.27
CA ILE A 416 -21.80 -18.51 29.84
C ILE A 416 -21.85 -19.95 29.33
N SER A 417 -22.57 -20.84 30.02
CA SER A 417 -22.69 -22.25 29.62
C SER A 417 -23.40 -22.39 28.26
N ILE A 418 -24.50 -21.66 28.06
CA ILE A 418 -25.28 -21.68 26.83
C ILE A 418 -24.42 -21.20 25.66
N TYR A 419 -23.74 -20.06 25.83
CA TYR A 419 -22.87 -19.52 24.79
C TYR A 419 -21.61 -20.38 24.55
N GLN A 420 -21.13 -21.14 25.53
CA GLN A 420 -20.04 -22.10 25.32
C GLN A 420 -20.47 -23.27 24.42
N ILE A 421 -21.67 -23.81 24.65
CA ILE A 421 -22.24 -24.88 23.82
C ILE A 421 -22.42 -24.37 22.38
N GLU A 422 -23.11 -23.24 22.20
CA GLU A 422 -23.35 -22.64 20.88
C GLU A 422 -22.02 -22.34 20.15
N LEU A 423 -21.02 -21.84 20.88
CA LEU A 423 -19.69 -21.57 20.31
C LEU A 423 -18.98 -22.86 19.85
N ASN A 424 -19.11 -23.96 20.59
CA ASN A 424 -18.52 -25.24 20.23
C ASN A 424 -19.21 -25.85 19.01
N GLU A 425 -20.55 -25.79 18.93
CA GLU A 425 -21.29 -26.22 17.75
C GLU A 425 -20.88 -25.44 16.50
N LEU A 426 -20.78 -24.11 16.60
CA LEU A 426 -20.34 -23.27 15.48
C LEU A 426 -18.87 -23.52 15.11
N LYS A 427 -17.99 -23.84 16.08
CA LYS A 427 -16.61 -24.24 15.78
C LYS A 427 -16.56 -25.57 15.02
N ASN A 428 -17.40 -26.54 15.37
CA ASN A 428 -17.50 -27.83 14.68
C ASN A 428 -18.01 -27.65 13.24
N LYS A 429 -19.12 -26.92 13.05
CA LYS A 429 -19.64 -26.57 11.71
C LYS A 429 -18.58 -25.84 10.87
N ARG A 430 -17.80 -24.94 11.49
CA ARG A 430 -16.70 -24.23 10.83
C ARG A 430 -15.54 -25.15 10.42
N SER A 431 -15.24 -26.20 11.18
CA SER A 431 -14.20 -27.17 10.82
C SER A 431 -14.64 -28.14 9.72
N GLU A 432 -15.93 -28.46 9.65
CA GLU A 432 -16.51 -29.30 8.60
C GLU A 432 -16.64 -28.55 7.26
N THR A 433 -16.88 -27.24 7.32
CA THR A 433 -16.99 -26.41 6.12
C THR A 433 -15.61 -26.07 5.56
N SER A 434 -15.39 -26.31 4.26
CA SER A 434 -14.14 -25.88 3.61
C SER A 434 -13.98 -24.35 3.67
N LYS A 435 -12.80 -23.89 4.10
CA LYS A 435 -12.46 -22.47 4.17
C LYS A 435 -12.32 -21.82 2.79
N ARG A 436 -11.87 -22.59 1.79
CA ARG A 436 -11.63 -22.13 0.42
C ARG A 436 -12.40 -22.98 -0.57
N ILE A 437 -12.92 -22.33 -1.60
CA ILE A 437 -13.59 -22.93 -2.74
C ILE A 437 -13.08 -22.23 -4.01
N THR A 438 -13.24 -22.87 -5.15
CA THR A 438 -12.97 -22.24 -6.46
C THR A 438 -14.14 -21.32 -6.85
N PHE A 439 -13.94 -20.53 -7.90
CA PHE A 439 -15.00 -19.65 -8.40
C PHE A 439 -16.15 -20.45 -9.05
N SER A 440 -15.82 -21.58 -9.69
CA SER A 440 -16.82 -22.49 -10.25
C SER A 440 -17.76 -23.11 -9.21
N GLU A 441 -17.26 -23.34 -7.99
CA GLU A 441 -18.01 -23.91 -6.87
C GLU A 441 -18.95 -22.91 -6.16
N LEU A 442 -18.93 -21.63 -6.54
CA LEU A 442 -19.87 -20.64 -5.98
C LEU A 442 -21.28 -20.87 -6.48
N GLU A 443 -22.24 -20.73 -5.57
CA GLU A 443 -23.67 -20.61 -5.90
C GLU A 443 -23.90 -19.48 -6.92
N GLU A 444 -24.80 -19.70 -7.89
CA GLU A 444 -25.08 -18.72 -8.96
C GLU A 444 -25.49 -17.34 -8.42
N ASN A 445 -26.18 -17.30 -7.28
CA ASN A 445 -26.59 -16.05 -6.64
C ASN A 445 -25.43 -15.24 -6.05
N ASP A 446 -24.32 -15.92 -5.73
CA ASP A 446 -23.10 -15.36 -5.15
C ASP A 446 -22.01 -15.11 -6.21
N LYS A 447 -22.18 -15.61 -7.45
CA LYS A 447 -21.27 -15.31 -8.56
C LYS A 447 -21.30 -13.82 -8.91
N PHE A 448 -20.14 -13.31 -9.28
CA PHE A 448 -19.94 -11.91 -9.63
C PHE A 448 -18.86 -11.78 -10.72
N LYS A 449 -18.77 -10.62 -11.36
CA LYS A 449 -17.76 -10.37 -12.38
C LYS A 449 -16.60 -9.55 -11.81
N ALA A 450 -15.39 -9.72 -12.33
CA ALA A 450 -14.29 -8.84 -12.00
C ALA A 450 -14.49 -7.44 -12.62
N VAL A 451 -13.78 -6.44 -12.10
CA VAL A 451 -13.73 -5.11 -12.71
C VAL A 451 -12.62 -5.08 -13.76
N TYR A 452 -12.95 -4.63 -14.97
CA TYR A 452 -11.96 -4.42 -16.02
C TYR A 452 -11.15 -3.15 -15.71
N ASN A 453 -9.88 -3.34 -15.33
CA ASN A 453 -9.03 -2.28 -14.79
C ASN A 453 -8.03 -1.67 -15.78
N GLU A 454 -7.91 -2.16 -17.02
CA GLU A 454 -6.86 -1.68 -17.94
C GLU A 454 -6.93 -0.17 -18.23
N ARG A 455 -8.16 0.37 -18.38
CA ARG A 455 -8.37 1.83 -18.55
C ARG A 455 -7.99 2.62 -17.31
N LYS A 456 -8.26 2.05 -16.14
CA LYS A 456 -7.85 2.62 -14.86
C LYS A 456 -6.34 2.60 -14.74
N HIS A 457 -5.67 1.48 -15.08
CA HIS A 457 -4.21 1.40 -15.07
C HIS A 457 -3.54 2.41 -16.01
N PHE A 458 -4.09 2.61 -17.21
CA PHE A 458 -3.62 3.66 -18.12
C PHE A 458 -3.69 5.04 -17.48
N ILE A 459 -4.86 5.41 -16.95
CA ILE A 459 -5.10 6.73 -16.36
C ILE A 459 -4.27 6.92 -15.09
N ASP A 460 -4.22 5.92 -14.22
CA ASP A 460 -3.45 5.96 -12.99
C ASP A 460 -1.96 6.06 -13.27
N THR A 461 -1.45 5.46 -14.35
CA THR A 461 -0.06 5.63 -14.77
C THR A 461 0.25 7.10 -15.05
N ILE A 462 -0.64 7.81 -15.76
CA ILE A 462 -0.47 9.26 -16.00
C ILE A 462 -0.55 10.05 -14.69
N LYS A 463 -1.50 9.71 -13.80
CA LYS A 463 -1.63 10.34 -12.48
C LYS A 463 -0.40 10.13 -11.60
N ILE A 464 0.21 8.93 -11.65
CA ILE A 464 1.47 8.61 -10.96
C ILE A 464 2.60 9.49 -11.51
N ILE A 465 2.73 9.60 -12.83
CA ILE A 465 3.76 10.46 -13.46
C ILE A 465 3.56 11.91 -13.03
N ALA A 466 2.30 12.39 -12.99
CA ALA A 466 1.94 13.73 -12.52
C ALA A 466 2.34 13.94 -11.04
N TYR A 467 2.03 12.98 -10.19
CA TYR A 467 2.42 13.02 -8.79
C TYR A 467 3.94 13.04 -8.61
N ARG A 468 4.68 12.18 -9.33
CA ARG A 468 6.16 12.14 -9.28
C ARG A 468 6.76 13.46 -9.74
N ALA A 469 6.28 14.02 -10.85
CA ALA A 469 6.72 15.32 -11.34
C ALA A 469 6.44 16.43 -10.32
N GLU A 470 5.22 16.50 -9.79
CA GLU A 470 4.87 17.51 -8.80
C GLU A 470 5.67 17.35 -7.49
N THR A 471 5.97 16.11 -7.09
CA THR A 471 6.82 15.82 -5.92
C THR A 471 8.25 16.31 -6.15
N ALA A 472 8.82 16.07 -7.34
CA ALA A 472 10.14 16.56 -7.70
C ALA A 472 10.18 18.10 -7.67
N LEU A 473 9.20 18.76 -8.31
CA LEU A 473 9.09 20.22 -8.29
C LEU A 473 8.93 20.76 -6.86
N ALA A 474 8.11 20.11 -6.03
CA ALA A 474 7.89 20.54 -4.65
C ALA A 474 9.21 20.48 -3.87
N ASN A 475 9.95 19.37 -3.98
CA ASN A 475 11.24 19.22 -3.32
C ASN A 475 12.27 20.25 -3.82
N THR A 476 12.25 20.59 -5.11
CA THR A 476 13.12 21.63 -5.67
C THR A 476 12.83 23.02 -5.09
N ILE A 477 11.55 23.40 -4.93
CA ILE A 477 11.21 24.76 -4.48
C ILE A 477 11.23 24.93 -2.95
N LYS A 478 11.04 23.85 -2.19
CA LYS A 478 10.99 23.86 -0.71
C LYS A 478 12.19 24.57 -0.08
N GLN A 479 13.38 24.36 -0.61
CA GLN A 479 14.62 24.97 -0.11
C GLN A 479 14.65 26.51 -0.21
N TYR A 480 13.79 27.10 -1.06
CA TYR A 480 13.69 28.55 -1.25
C TYR A 480 12.49 29.16 -0.50
N MET A 481 11.76 28.35 0.28
CA MET A 481 10.54 28.77 0.97
C MET A 481 10.74 28.83 2.48
N ALA A 482 10.21 29.87 3.11
CA ALA A 482 10.16 29.97 4.57
C ALA A 482 9.28 28.87 5.20
N LYS A 483 8.26 28.39 4.47
CA LYS A 483 7.37 27.32 4.88
C LYS A 483 7.38 26.17 3.85
N PRO A 484 8.30 25.20 3.96
CA PRO A 484 8.42 24.08 3.02
C PRO A 484 7.13 23.25 2.86
N ALA A 485 6.30 23.18 3.89
CA ALA A 485 5.02 22.47 3.84
C ALA A 485 4.04 23.06 2.81
N GLU A 486 4.13 24.36 2.50
CA GLU A 486 3.23 25.06 1.55
C GLU A 486 3.66 24.88 0.07
N ALA A 487 4.77 24.18 -0.21
CA ALA A 487 5.31 24.05 -1.56
C ALA A 487 4.33 23.49 -2.60
N ARG A 488 3.55 22.46 -2.23
CA ARG A 488 2.54 21.90 -3.14
C ARG A 488 1.40 22.87 -3.43
N ALA A 489 0.99 23.66 -2.44
CA ALA A 489 -0.05 24.67 -2.62
C ALA A 489 0.43 25.77 -3.59
N LEU A 490 1.68 26.22 -3.44
CA LEU A 490 2.28 27.17 -4.38
C LEU A 490 2.35 26.61 -5.81
N LEU A 491 2.78 25.35 -5.99
CA LEU A 491 2.78 24.72 -7.32
C LEU A 491 1.39 24.65 -7.94
N GLN A 492 0.36 24.33 -7.16
CA GLN A 492 -1.02 24.31 -7.64
C GLN A 492 -1.50 25.68 -8.10
N GLN A 493 -1.06 26.77 -7.44
CA GLN A 493 -1.29 28.12 -7.90
C GLN A 493 -0.55 28.41 -9.21
N ILE A 494 0.72 28.02 -9.31
CA ILE A 494 1.54 28.21 -10.52
C ILE A 494 0.95 27.43 -11.71
N PHE A 495 0.44 26.21 -11.53
CA PHE A 495 -0.17 25.47 -12.64
C PHE A 495 -1.41 26.15 -13.22
N LYS A 496 -2.03 27.06 -12.46
CA LYS A 496 -3.24 27.80 -12.86
C LYS A 496 -2.94 29.25 -13.23
N SER A 497 -1.69 29.70 -13.15
CA SER A 497 -1.34 31.07 -13.50
C SER A 497 -1.36 31.23 -15.01
N ASP A 498 -1.80 32.40 -15.46
CA ASP A 498 -1.70 32.78 -16.87
C ASP A 498 -0.24 32.81 -17.32
N ALA A 499 -0.02 32.54 -18.60
CA ALA A 499 1.29 32.65 -19.23
C ALA A 499 1.14 32.97 -20.73
N ASP A 500 2.07 33.78 -21.22
CA ASP A 500 2.19 34.08 -22.65
C ASP A 500 3.15 33.12 -23.33
N PHE A 501 2.80 32.69 -24.54
CA PHE A 501 3.65 31.87 -25.41
C PHE A 501 4.24 32.73 -26.52
N HIS A 502 5.56 32.75 -26.63
CA HIS A 502 6.26 33.41 -27.73
C HIS A 502 7.16 32.41 -28.44
N VAL A 503 6.91 32.16 -29.72
CA VAL A 503 7.68 31.22 -30.54
C VAL A 503 8.67 32.00 -31.39
N ASP A 504 9.95 31.69 -31.22
CA ASP A 504 11.04 32.18 -32.05
C ASP A 504 11.53 31.04 -32.95
N ASN A 505 11.08 31.08 -34.20
CA ASN A 505 11.43 30.09 -35.22
C ASN A 505 12.89 30.21 -35.69
N HIS A 506 13.52 31.37 -35.55
CA HIS A 506 14.91 31.56 -35.96
C HIS A 506 15.87 30.86 -34.99
N ASN A 507 15.60 30.99 -33.70
CA ASN A 507 16.42 30.38 -32.64
C ASN A 507 15.93 28.97 -32.23
N ASN A 508 14.84 28.48 -32.82
CA ASN A 508 14.17 27.24 -32.44
C ASN A 508 13.85 27.21 -30.93
N THR A 509 13.29 28.31 -30.41
CA THR A 509 12.95 28.43 -28.99
C THR A 509 11.49 28.82 -28.81
N MET A 510 10.87 28.33 -27.74
CA MET A 510 9.56 28.76 -27.27
C MET A 510 9.70 29.35 -25.88
N GLU A 511 9.47 30.65 -25.75
CA GLU A 511 9.41 31.32 -24.47
C GLU A 511 8.02 31.16 -23.85
N ILE A 512 7.98 30.70 -22.61
CA ILE A 512 6.79 30.68 -21.76
C ILE A 512 6.99 31.76 -20.69
N ARG A 513 6.28 32.87 -20.82
CA ARG A 513 6.37 34.02 -19.91
C ARG A 513 5.24 33.94 -18.89
N ILE A 514 5.58 33.58 -17.66
CA ILE A 514 4.63 33.41 -16.57
C ILE A 514 4.41 34.75 -15.87
N HIS A 515 3.15 35.12 -15.61
CA HIS A 515 2.86 36.35 -14.88
C HIS A 515 3.34 36.28 -13.42
N TYR A 516 3.57 37.45 -12.82
CA TYR A 516 3.91 37.54 -11.40
C TYR A 516 2.76 36.98 -10.54
N LEU A 517 3.13 36.26 -9.48
CA LEU A 517 2.20 35.77 -8.48
C LEU A 517 1.78 36.89 -7.54
N SER A 518 0.70 36.67 -6.79
CA SER A 518 0.10 37.64 -5.88
C SER A 518 1.05 38.19 -4.82
N THR A 519 2.12 37.47 -4.49
CA THR A 519 3.15 37.95 -3.55
C THR A 519 4.55 37.93 -4.18
N ASN A 520 5.36 38.93 -3.84
CA ASN A 520 6.75 39.01 -4.31
C ASN A 520 7.59 37.82 -3.80
N ARG A 521 7.30 37.34 -2.59
CA ARG A 521 7.94 36.14 -2.02
C ARG A 521 7.74 34.93 -2.95
N ASP A 522 6.52 34.69 -3.39
CA ASP A 522 6.18 33.54 -4.22
C ASP A 522 6.74 33.71 -5.64
N SER A 523 6.72 34.93 -6.19
CA SER A 523 7.36 35.27 -7.46
C SER A 523 8.89 35.05 -7.46
N LYS A 524 9.57 35.30 -6.33
CA LYS A 524 11.00 34.94 -6.17
C LYS A 524 11.23 33.44 -6.26
N VAL A 525 10.34 32.64 -5.67
CA VAL A 525 10.39 31.16 -5.75
C VAL A 525 10.11 30.70 -7.18
N LEU A 526 9.11 31.29 -7.86
CA LEU A 526 8.81 31.02 -9.27
C LEU A 526 10.01 31.31 -10.16
N LYS A 527 10.73 32.43 -9.95
CA LYS A 527 11.97 32.73 -10.70
C LYS A 527 13.05 31.66 -10.52
N LYS A 528 13.19 31.11 -9.30
CA LYS A 528 14.11 29.98 -9.05
C LYS A 528 13.64 28.71 -9.75
N LEU A 529 12.33 28.47 -9.77
CA LEU A 529 11.74 27.35 -10.50
C LEU A 529 11.97 27.47 -12.02
N CYS A 530 11.74 28.63 -12.63
CA CYS A 530 12.03 28.87 -14.05
C CYS A 530 13.50 28.59 -14.38
N LYS A 531 14.44 29.06 -13.54
CA LYS A 531 15.87 28.74 -13.70
C LYS A 531 16.16 27.25 -13.62
N PHE A 532 15.49 26.52 -12.72
CA PHE A 532 15.63 25.07 -12.63
C PHE A 532 15.09 24.36 -13.87
N LEU A 533 13.90 24.75 -14.35
CA LEU A 533 13.31 24.20 -15.58
C LEU A 533 14.14 24.52 -16.83
N ASN A 534 14.76 25.69 -16.91
CA ASN A 534 15.58 26.04 -18.07
C ASN A 534 16.88 25.21 -18.15
N LYS A 535 17.37 24.70 -17.01
CA LYS A 535 18.55 23.81 -16.97
C LYS A 535 18.28 22.43 -17.55
N THR A 536 17.02 22.00 -17.66
CA THR A 536 16.69 20.70 -18.25
C THR A 536 16.70 20.74 -19.78
N GLU A 537 16.92 21.91 -20.39
CA GLU A 537 17.01 22.11 -21.85
C GLU A 537 15.87 21.42 -22.63
N THR A 538 14.69 21.37 -22.02
CA THR A 538 13.60 20.54 -22.50
C THR A 538 13.08 21.03 -23.85
N VAL A 539 12.98 20.12 -24.81
CA VAL A 539 12.38 20.37 -26.12
C VAL A 539 10.89 20.06 -26.07
N PHE A 540 10.07 20.92 -26.66
CA PHE A 540 8.63 20.73 -26.72
C PHE A 540 8.28 19.52 -27.60
N PRO A 541 7.41 18.60 -27.15
CA PRO A 541 7.14 17.35 -27.85
C PRO A 541 6.71 17.53 -29.32
N ASN A 542 7.21 16.65 -30.19
CA ASN A 542 6.96 16.66 -31.65
C ASN A 542 7.43 17.94 -32.37
N THR A 543 8.32 18.72 -31.77
CA THR A 543 8.92 19.92 -32.37
C THR A 543 10.43 19.95 -32.10
N ASN A 544 11.12 20.94 -32.67
CA ASN A 544 12.51 21.26 -32.33
C ASN A 544 12.62 22.47 -31.39
N LEU A 545 11.51 22.95 -30.82
CA LEU A 545 11.47 24.16 -30.02
C LEU A 545 11.94 23.89 -28.59
N ARG A 546 13.08 24.46 -28.20
CA ARG A 546 13.54 24.42 -26.81
C ARG A 546 12.70 25.36 -25.95
N ILE A 547 12.17 24.86 -24.85
CA ILE A 547 11.32 25.62 -23.93
C ILE A 547 12.19 26.50 -23.03
N ILE A 548 11.83 27.78 -22.90
CA ILE A 548 12.48 28.73 -22.00
C ILE A 548 11.41 29.40 -21.13
N TYR A 549 11.47 29.17 -19.83
CA TYR A 549 10.60 29.79 -18.84
C TYR A 549 11.18 31.11 -18.33
N LYS A 550 10.39 32.18 -18.34
CA LYS A 550 10.73 33.50 -17.78
C LYS A 550 9.50 34.11 -17.11
N LEU A 551 9.68 35.19 -16.34
CA LEU A 551 8.56 36.05 -15.94
C LEU A 551 8.30 37.11 -17.02
N VAL A 552 7.08 37.64 -17.11
CA VAL A 552 6.68 38.62 -18.15
C VAL A 552 7.53 39.91 -18.16
N SER A 553 8.20 40.24 -17.06
CA SER A 553 9.06 41.43 -16.95
C SER A 553 10.55 41.11 -16.74
N ASP A 554 10.99 39.90 -17.11
CA ASP A 554 12.38 39.43 -16.96
C ASP A 554 13.16 39.40 -18.28
#